data_AF-A0A3Q3JKV2-F1
#
_entry.id   AF-A0A3Q3JKV2-F1
#
_cell.length_a   1.000
_cell.length_b   1.000
_cell.length_c   1.000
_cell.angle_alpha   90.00
_cell.angle_beta   90.00
_cell.angle_gamma   90.00
#
_symmetry.space_group_name_H-M   'P 1'
#
loop_
_entity.id
_entity.type
_entity.pdbx_description
1 polymer ?
#
loop_
_entity_poly.entity_id
_entity_poly.type
_entity_poly.pdbx_seq_one_letter_code
_entity_poly.pdbx_strand_id
1 'polypeptide(L)'
;MAERGALSLLSLLCLTFLQTETTAAKHVDKGSAAQPFSPFWFTVEPQDMLAIRGNMAVLNCSAHSDAATPARIEWKKDGTFLSLVSDERRQILPDGALFFTHVIHSKHNKPDEGTYQCVATIDNLGSISSRTARLSVADRCARAVTDQCAHAHHPFISQQSPK
;
A
#
# COMPACT_ATOMS: atom_id res chain seq x y z
N MET A 1 58.88 -34.01 59.77
CA MET A 1 59.09 -33.79 58.32
C MET A 1 57.73 -33.64 57.64
N ALA A 2 57.07 -32.51 57.79
CA ALA A 2 55.83 -32.20 57.09
C ALA A 2 55.60 -30.70 57.28
N GLU A 3 55.94 -29.86 56.30
CA GLU A 3 55.62 -28.42 56.23
C GLU A 3 56.25 -27.80 54.96
N ARG A 4 56.19 -28.48 53.80
CA ARG A 4 56.65 -27.89 52.52
C ARG A 4 55.68 -28.04 51.34
N GLY A 5 54.53 -28.70 51.55
CA GLY A 5 53.55 -28.95 50.48
C GLY A 5 52.44 -27.89 50.36
N ALA A 6 52.20 -27.07 51.39
CA ALA A 6 51.03 -26.18 51.42
C ALA A 6 51.21 -24.88 50.60
N LEU A 7 52.42 -24.31 50.58
CA LEU A 7 52.69 -23.03 49.91
C LEU A 7 52.68 -23.15 48.38
N SER A 8 53.12 -24.31 47.85
CA SER A 8 53.15 -24.56 46.40
C SER A 8 51.74 -24.73 45.84
N LEU A 9 50.84 -25.37 46.60
CA LEU A 9 49.44 -25.57 46.19
C LEU A 9 48.62 -24.28 46.27
N LEU A 10 48.86 -23.42 47.27
CA LEU A 10 48.20 -22.11 47.37
C LEU A 10 48.64 -21.16 46.24
N SER A 11 49.90 -21.23 45.81
CA SER A 11 50.41 -20.50 44.65
C SER A 11 49.77 -20.97 43.34
N LEU A 12 49.66 -22.29 43.13
CA LEU A 12 48.97 -22.85 41.96
C LEU A 12 47.49 -22.48 41.93
N LEU A 13 46.79 -22.55 43.07
CA LEU A 13 45.38 -22.18 43.16
C LEU A 13 45.17 -20.68 42.89
N CYS A 14 46.05 -19.80 43.41
CA CYS A 14 45.99 -18.37 43.15
C CYS A 14 46.24 -18.04 41.66
N LEU A 15 47.17 -18.74 41.01
CA LEU A 15 47.41 -18.64 39.56
C LEU A 15 46.20 -19.10 38.73
N THR A 16 45.50 -20.16 39.14
CA THR A 16 44.26 -20.57 38.46
C THR A 16 43.10 -19.59 38.65
N PHE A 17 43.02 -18.92 39.81
CA PHE A 17 41.99 -17.91 40.10
C PHE A 17 42.23 -16.57 39.37
N LEU A 18 43.49 -16.17 39.14
CA LEU A 18 43.80 -14.98 38.32
C LEU A 18 43.64 -15.21 36.81
N GLN A 19 43.55 -16.46 36.33
CA GLN A 19 43.32 -16.76 34.91
C GLN A 19 41.85 -16.79 34.52
N THR A 20 40.92 -16.80 35.49
CA THR A 20 39.50 -16.55 35.27
C THR A 20 39.20 -15.04 35.17
N GLU A 21 40.02 -14.35 34.39
CA GLU A 21 39.75 -12.98 33.95
C GLU A 21 38.69 -13.06 32.84
N THR A 22 37.50 -12.58 33.20
CA THR A 22 36.44 -12.04 32.37
C THR A 22 36.59 -12.32 30.87
N THR A 23 35.91 -13.36 30.37
CA THR A 23 35.52 -13.40 28.97
C THR A 23 34.56 -12.24 28.73
N ALA A 24 35.12 -11.08 28.41
CA ALA A 24 34.38 -10.02 27.76
C ALA A 24 33.86 -10.61 26.46
N ALA A 25 32.61 -11.07 26.49
CA ALA A 25 31.86 -11.37 25.28
C ALA A 25 31.91 -10.08 24.46
N LYS A 26 32.79 -10.03 23.46
CA LYS A 26 32.73 -9.02 22.41
C LYS A 26 31.40 -9.25 21.73
N HIS A 27 30.39 -8.50 22.15
CA HIS A 27 29.22 -8.30 21.32
C HIS A 27 29.78 -7.67 20.05
N VAL A 28 29.88 -8.47 19.00
CA VAL A 28 29.95 -7.92 17.65
C VAL A 28 28.61 -7.22 17.53
N ASP A 29 28.58 -5.93 17.84
CA ASP A 29 27.55 -5.05 17.39
C ASP A 29 27.63 -5.10 15.88
N LYS A 30 26.92 -6.09 15.33
CA LYS A 30 26.50 -6.13 13.96
C LYS A 30 25.58 -4.93 13.88
N GLY A 31 26.17 -3.75 13.68
CA GLY A 31 25.46 -2.50 13.55
C GLY A 31 24.29 -2.81 12.64
N SER A 32 23.09 -2.73 13.22
CA SER A 32 21.86 -2.94 12.47
C SER A 32 21.97 -1.94 11.34
N ALA A 33 22.31 -2.42 10.14
CA ALA A 33 22.40 -1.59 8.97
C ALA A 33 20.97 -1.15 8.74
N ALA A 34 20.64 0.03 9.30
CA ALA A 34 19.35 0.65 9.11
C ALA A 34 19.19 0.77 7.61
N GLN A 35 18.23 0.01 7.06
CA GLN A 35 17.92 0.11 5.64
C GLN A 35 17.56 1.57 5.36
N PRO A 36 18.14 2.20 4.31
CA PRO A 36 17.77 3.56 3.95
C PRO A 36 16.26 3.63 3.75
N PHE A 37 15.61 4.59 4.41
CA PHE A 37 14.19 4.85 4.17
C PHE A 37 14.03 5.26 2.71
N SER A 38 13.31 4.44 1.94
CA SER A 38 12.94 4.76 0.55
C SER A 38 11.55 5.39 0.58
N PRO A 39 11.39 6.67 0.19
CA PRO A 39 10.08 7.31 0.19
C PRO A 39 9.15 6.64 -0.82
N PHE A 40 7.87 6.55 -0.45
CA PHE A 40 6.81 5.91 -1.22
C PHE A 40 5.48 6.62 -0.97
N TRP A 41 4.84 7.11 -2.03
CA TRP A 41 3.62 7.94 -1.92
C TRP A 41 2.74 7.84 -3.17
N PHE A 42 1.49 8.28 -3.06
CA PHE A 42 0.59 8.40 -4.21
C PHE A 42 0.88 9.69 -4.99
N THR A 43 1.08 9.56 -6.30
CA THR A 43 1.15 10.69 -7.23
C THR A 43 -0.23 11.06 -7.76
N VAL A 44 -1.13 10.08 -7.87
CA VAL A 44 -2.54 10.27 -8.21
C VAL A 44 -3.38 9.43 -7.27
N GLU A 45 -4.36 10.06 -6.64
CA GLU A 45 -5.34 9.42 -5.77
C GLU A 45 -6.74 9.50 -6.38
N PRO A 46 -7.60 8.50 -6.13
CA PRO A 46 -8.91 8.45 -6.76
C PRO A 46 -9.84 9.55 -6.26
N GLN A 47 -10.73 9.98 -7.15
CA GLN A 47 -11.77 10.97 -6.87
C GLN A 47 -13.15 10.36 -7.05
N ASP A 48 -14.12 10.93 -6.34
CA ASP A 48 -15.53 10.56 -6.49
C ASP A 48 -15.96 10.72 -7.95
N MET A 49 -16.68 9.74 -8.48
CA MET A 49 -17.06 9.68 -9.88
C MET A 49 -18.54 9.33 -10.03
N LEU A 50 -19.22 10.06 -10.91
CA LEU A 50 -20.54 9.69 -11.42
C LEU A 50 -20.38 9.02 -12.78
N ALA A 51 -20.47 7.69 -12.83
CA ALA A 51 -20.42 6.93 -14.06
C ALA A 51 -21.81 6.79 -14.71
N ILE A 52 -21.83 6.54 -16.01
CA ILE A 52 -23.05 6.26 -16.76
C ILE A 52 -23.17 4.75 -16.98
N ARG A 53 -24.35 4.20 -16.68
CA ARG A 53 -24.66 2.78 -16.87
C ARG A 53 -24.33 2.34 -18.30
N GLY A 54 -23.55 1.27 -18.41
CA GLY A 54 -23.16 0.63 -19.67
C GLY A 54 -22.07 1.38 -20.44
N ASN A 55 -21.53 2.48 -19.91
CA ASN A 55 -20.36 3.15 -20.47
C ASN A 55 -19.09 2.68 -19.75
N MET A 56 -17.93 2.94 -20.36
CA MET A 56 -16.62 2.76 -19.74
C MET A 56 -16.43 3.79 -18.61
N ALA A 57 -15.63 3.42 -17.60
CA ALA A 57 -15.27 4.31 -16.50
C ALA A 57 -13.84 4.01 -16.02
N VAL A 58 -13.18 5.00 -15.41
CA VAL A 58 -11.81 4.87 -14.90
C VAL A 58 -11.69 5.56 -13.55
N LEU A 59 -11.21 4.82 -12.55
CA LEU A 59 -10.76 5.39 -11.27
C LEU A 59 -9.24 5.45 -11.29
N ASN A 60 -8.70 6.67 -11.34
CA ASN A 60 -7.26 6.89 -11.43
C ASN A 60 -6.58 6.57 -10.10
N CYS A 61 -5.43 5.91 -10.18
CA CYS A 61 -4.50 5.74 -9.06
C CYS A 61 -3.12 5.51 -9.61
N SER A 62 -2.11 6.19 -9.06
CA SER A 62 -0.70 5.96 -9.36
C SER A 62 0.13 6.24 -8.12
N ALA A 63 1.18 5.44 -7.92
CA ALA A 63 2.12 5.60 -6.83
C ALA A 63 3.55 5.66 -7.37
N HIS A 64 4.40 6.40 -6.67
CA HIS A 64 5.82 6.53 -7.00
C HIS A 64 6.67 6.15 -5.80
N SER A 65 7.82 5.54 -6.07
CA SER A 65 8.82 5.19 -5.08
C SER A 65 10.22 5.33 -5.65
N ASP A 66 11.14 5.75 -4.79
CA ASP A 66 12.58 5.77 -5.12
C ASP A 66 13.23 4.37 -5.02
N ALA A 67 12.46 3.36 -4.59
CA ALA A 67 12.89 1.98 -4.53
C ALA A 67 13.09 1.38 -5.94
N ALA A 68 14.00 0.41 -6.05
CA ALA A 68 14.28 -0.26 -7.32
C ALA A 68 13.10 -1.07 -7.88
N THR A 69 12.18 -1.51 -7.00
CA THR A 69 10.99 -2.28 -7.38
C THR A 69 9.77 -1.37 -7.50
N PRO A 70 8.97 -1.49 -8.58
CA PRO A 70 7.75 -0.71 -8.73
C PRO A 70 6.70 -1.16 -7.72
N ALA A 71 5.84 -0.22 -7.31
CA ALA A 71 4.70 -0.51 -6.46
C ALA A 71 3.66 -1.37 -7.20
N ARG A 72 3.26 -2.47 -6.58
CA ARG A 72 2.11 -3.26 -7.00
C ARG A 72 0.83 -2.58 -6.52
N ILE A 73 -0.07 -2.29 -7.46
CA ILE A 73 -1.35 -1.64 -7.19
C ILE A 73 -2.46 -2.69 -7.10
N GLU A 74 -3.27 -2.58 -6.05
CA GLU A 74 -4.49 -3.36 -5.84
C GLU A 74 -5.64 -2.42 -5.46
N TRP A 75 -6.87 -2.90 -5.62
CA TRP A 75 -8.07 -2.12 -5.32
C TRP A 75 -8.94 -2.82 -4.30
N LYS A 76 -9.46 -2.03 -3.36
CA LYS A 76 -10.55 -2.42 -2.48
C LYS A 76 -11.84 -1.79 -2.94
N LYS A 77 -12.94 -2.54 -2.81
CA LYS A 77 -14.32 -2.05 -2.90
C LYS A 77 -15.03 -2.39 -1.60
N ASP A 78 -15.62 -1.38 -0.98
CA ASP A 78 -16.37 -1.49 0.27
C ASP A 78 -15.54 -2.20 1.37
N GLY A 79 -14.25 -1.88 1.43
CA GLY A 79 -13.28 -2.43 2.39
C GLY A 79 -12.67 -3.78 2.02
N THR A 80 -13.18 -4.46 0.98
CA THR A 80 -12.71 -5.79 0.57
C THR A 80 -11.86 -5.71 -0.69
N PHE A 81 -10.76 -6.45 -0.77
CA PHE A 81 -9.95 -6.51 -1.99
C PHE A 81 -10.75 -7.09 -3.16
N LEU A 82 -10.67 -6.43 -4.31
CA LEU A 82 -11.28 -6.89 -5.54
C LEU A 82 -10.52 -8.12 -6.05
N SER A 83 -11.26 -9.21 -6.25
CA SER A 83 -10.77 -10.33 -7.04
C SER A 83 -11.09 -10.08 -8.51
N LEU A 84 -10.05 -9.91 -9.32
CA LEU A 84 -10.17 -9.70 -10.77
C LEU A 84 -10.03 -11.01 -11.58
N VAL A 85 -9.80 -12.14 -10.91
CA VAL A 85 -9.51 -13.42 -11.57
C VAL A 85 -10.66 -13.89 -12.47
N SER A 86 -11.90 -13.65 -12.07
CA SER A 86 -13.11 -13.98 -12.83
C SER A 86 -13.87 -12.74 -13.32
N ASP A 87 -13.25 -11.56 -13.24
CA ASP A 87 -13.88 -10.31 -13.64
C ASP A 87 -13.27 -9.76 -14.93
N GLU A 88 -13.85 -10.14 -16.07
CA GLU A 88 -13.41 -9.68 -17.38
C GLU A 88 -13.75 -8.20 -17.64
N ARG A 89 -14.57 -7.58 -16.80
CA ARG A 89 -15.02 -6.19 -17.01
C ARG A 89 -14.13 -5.18 -16.31
N ARG A 90 -13.46 -5.60 -15.24
CA ARG A 90 -12.60 -4.73 -14.42
C ARG A 90 -11.15 -5.15 -14.60
N GLN A 91 -10.31 -4.20 -15.00
CA GLN A 91 -8.87 -4.41 -15.15
C GLN A 91 -8.11 -3.30 -14.46
N ILE A 92 -6.95 -3.64 -13.89
CA ILE A 92 -5.98 -2.65 -13.41
C ILE A 92 -5.06 -2.34 -14.58
N LEU A 93 -5.00 -1.07 -14.97
CA LEU A 93 -4.12 -0.57 -16.01
C LEU A 93 -2.65 -0.51 -15.51
N PRO A 94 -1.65 -0.45 -16.41
CA PRO A 94 -0.24 -0.42 -16.01
C PRO A 94 0.14 0.74 -15.08
N ASP A 95 -0.59 1.84 -15.12
CA ASP A 95 -0.40 3.02 -14.27
C ASP A 95 -1.03 2.88 -12.87
N GLY A 96 -1.82 1.82 -12.65
CA GLY A 96 -2.55 1.54 -11.40
C GLY A 96 -4.04 1.88 -11.44
N ALA A 97 -4.53 2.52 -12.51
CA ALA A 97 -5.94 2.91 -12.61
C ALA A 97 -6.86 1.69 -12.74
N LEU A 98 -8.02 1.73 -12.06
CA LEU A 98 -9.06 0.71 -12.22
C LEU A 98 -9.97 1.09 -13.38
N PHE A 99 -9.93 0.30 -14.44
CA PHE A 99 -10.72 0.49 -15.64
C PHE A 99 -11.91 -0.47 -15.66
N PHE A 100 -13.08 0.06 -16.05
CA PHE A 100 -14.32 -0.68 -16.25
C PHE A 100 -14.67 -0.66 -17.75
N THR A 101 -14.79 -1.82 -18.38
CA THR A 101 -15.24 -1.93 -19.79
C THR A 101 -16.67 -1.45 -19.94
N HIS A 102 -17.55 -1.82 -19.01
CA HIS A 102 -18.89 -1.27 -18.90
C HIS A 102 -19.42 -1.33 -17.47
N VAL A 103 -19.99 -0.22 -16.99
CA VAL A 103 -20.56 -0.10 -15.64
C VAL A 103 -21.94 -0.74 -15.57
N ILE A 104 -22.16 -1.64 -14.62
CA ILE A 104 -23.42 -2.33 -14.37
C ILE A 104 -24.16 -1.65 -13.22
N HIS A 105 -25.40 -1.27 -13.51
CA HIS A 105 -26.36 -0.78 -12.54
C HIS A 105 -27.76 -1.23 -12.92
N SER A 106 -28.52 -1.70 -11.95
CA SER A 106 -29.93 -2.07 -12.09
C SER A 106 -30.65 -1.87 -10.75
N LYS A 107 -31.97 -1.91 -10.79
CA LYS A 107 -32.80 -1.75 -9.57
C LYS A 107 -32.46 -2.76 -8.47
N HIS A 108 -32.11 -3.98 -8.85
CA HIS A 108 -31.89 -5.10 -7.92
C HIS A 108 -30.42 -5.50 -7.76
N ASN A 109 -29.54 -5.01 -8.64
CA ASN A 109 -28.14 -5.37 -8.64
C ASN A 109 -27.27 -4.18 -9.05
N LYS A 110 -26.35 -3.78 -8.17
CA LYS A 110 -25.46 -2.63 -8.33
C LYS A 110 -24.02 -3.02 -7.98
N PRO A 111 -23.43 -3.95 -8.74
CA PRO A 111 -22.15 -4.56 -8.35
C PRO A 111 -20.98 -3.59 -8.43
N ASP A 112 -21.08 -2.55 -9.27
CA ASP A 112 -20.01 -1.57 -9.49
C ASP A 112 -20.19 -0.30 -8.64
N GLU A 113 -21.39 -0.02 -8.12
CA GLU A 113 -21.59 1.11 -7.21
C GLU A 113 -20.96 0.79 -5.85
N GLY A 114 -20.23 1.75 -5.29
CA GLY A 114 -19.59 1.55 -3.99
C GLY A 114 -18.43 2.48 -3.72
N THR A 115 -17.68 2.11 -2.70
CA THR A 115 -16.60 2.91 -2.12
C THR A 115 -15.26 2.25 -2.42
N TYR A 116 -14.43 2.92 -3.21
CA TYR A 116 -13.18 2.37 -3.75
C TYR A 116 -11.97 2.97 -3.04
N GLN A 117 -10.94 2.16 -2.84
CA GLN A 117 -9.66 2.58 -2.28
C GLN A 117 -8.52 1.84 -2.97
N CYS A 118 -7.49 2.59 -3.37
CA CYS A 118 -6.29 2.06 -3.98
C CYS A 118 -5.28 1.68 -2.88
N VAL A 119 -4.63 0.53 -3.03
CA VAL A 119 -3.60 0.03 -2.12
C VAL A 119 -2.35 -0.21 -2.93
N ALA A 120 -1.27 0.47 -2.57
CA ALA A 120 0.02 0.35 -3.22
C ALA A 120 0.98 -0.40 -2.29
N THR A 121 1.60 -1.46 -2.78
CA THR A 121 2.48 -2.35 -2.01
C THR A 121 3.84 -2.47 -2.68
N ILE A 122 4.91 -2.32 -1.91
CA ILE A 122 6.27 -2.60 -2.33
C ILE A 122 6.84 -3.69 -1.41
N ASP A 123 7.32 -4.77 -2.02
CA ASP A 123 7.95 -5.88 -1.28
C ASP A 123 9.12 -5.34 -0.44
N ASN A 124 9.15 -5.73 0.84
CA ASN A 124 10.13 -5.29 1.85
C ASN A 124 10.03 -3.84 2.35
N LEU A 125 9.13 -3.01 1.80
CA LEU A 125 8.85 -1.67 2.31
C LEU A 125 7.49 -1.60 3.02
N GLY A 126 6.48 -2.30 2.49
CA GLY A 126 5.13 -2.36 3.04
C GLY A 126 4.07 -1.82 2.09
N SER A 127 2.91 -1.47 2.64
CA SER A 127 1.73 -1.02 1.89
C SER A 127 1.20 0.31 2.40
N ILE A 128 0.77 1.18 1.48
CA ILE A 128 0.04 2.42 1.76
C ILE A 128 -1.33 2.36 1.10
N SER A 129 -2.31 3.05 1.67
CA SER A 129 -3.68 3.13 1.14
C SER A 129 -4.03 4.58 0.81
N SER A 130 -4.66 4.79 -0.35
CA SER A 130 -5.09 6.12 -0.78
C SER A 130 -6.29 6.61 0.04
N ARG A 131 -6.73 7.84 -0.24
CA ARG A 131 -8.09 8.26 0.05
C ARG A 131 -9.11 7.31 -0.57
N THR A 132 -10.30 7.42 -0.04
CA THR A 132 -11.46 6.72 -0.53
C THR A 132 -12.19 7.57 -1.57
N ALA A 133 -12.72 6.91 -2.60
CA ALA A 133 -13.53 7.53 -3.65
C ALA A 133 -14.85 6.77 -3.85
N ARG A 134 -15.96 7.50 -3.97
CA ARG A 134 -17.28 6.90 -4.23
C ARG A 134 -17.56 6.87 -5.73
N LEU A 135 -17.87 5.69 -6.24
CA LEU A 135 -18.39 5.49 -7.59
C LEU A 135 -19.92 5.37 -7.53
N SER A 136 -20.61 6.38 -8.02
CA SER A 136 -22.07 6.39 -8.21
C SER A 136 -22.42 6.17 -9.68
N VAL A 137 -23.60 5.62 -9.96
CA VAL A 137 -24.01 5.33 -11.33
C VAL A 137 -25.33 6.00 -11.67
N ALA A 138 -25.36 6.74 -12.78
CA ALA A 138 -26.58 7.26 -13.38
C ALA A 138 -27.04 6.36 -14.55
N ASP A 139 -28.35 6.25 -14.74
CA ASP A 139 -28.89 5.60 -15.94
C ASP A 139 -28.60 6.44 -17.20
N ARG A 140 -28.54 5.77 -18.36
CA ARG A 140 -28.51 6.48 -19.64
C ARG A 140 -29.80 7.25 -19.81
N CYS A 141 -29.70 8.54 -20.15
CA CYS A 141 -30.85 9.30 -20.62
C CYS A 141 -31.39 8.65 -21.89
N ALA A 142 -32.56 8.03 -21.79
CA ALA A 142 -33.31 7.55 -22.95
C ALA A 142 -34.05 8.72 -23.59
N ARG A 143 -33.31 9.64 -24.23
CA ARG A 143 -33.87 10.59 -25.20
C ARG A 143 -32.74 11.24 -25.99
N ALA A 144 -32.56 10.73 -27.21
CA ALA A 144 -32.05 11.54 -28.32
C ALA A 144 -33.12 12.57 -28.68
N VAL A 145 -33.24 13.62 -27.87
CA VAL A 145 -33.74 14.91 -28.36
C VAL A 145 -32.53 15.80 -28.21
N THR A 146 -31.95 16.13 -29.36
CA THR A 146 -30.80 17.01 -29.56
C THR A 146 -30.49 17.91 -28.36
N ASP A 147 -29.32 17.69 -27.75
CA ASP A 147 -28.60 18.60 -26.84
C ASP A 147 -28.63 18.39 -25.30
N GLN A 148 -28.83 17.17 -24.79
CA GLN A 148 -28.60 16.94 -23.35
C GLN A 148 -28.08 15.54 -22.97
N CYS A 149 -26.86 15.21 -23.41
CA CYS A 149 -26.04 14.19 -22.76
C CYS A 149 -24.55 14.59 -22.65
N ALA A 150 -24.15 15.77 -23.15
CA ALA A 150 -22.74 16.19 -23.23
C ALA A 150 -22.23 16.98 -22.02
N HIS A 151 -22.83 16.86 -20.84
CA HIS A 151 -22.37 17.59 -19.63
C HIS A 151 -21.51 16.76 -18.67
N ALA A 152 -21.09 15.55 -19.04
CA ALA A 152 -20.23 14.71 -18.19
C ALA A 152 -18.71 14.97 -18.36
N HIS A 153 -18.31 16.18 -18.80
CA HIS A 153 -16.90 16.60 -18.91
C HIS A 153 -16.66 18.01 -18.33
N HIS A 154 -17.31 18.37 -17.22
CA HIS A 154 -16.81 19.50 -16.43
C HIS A 154 -15.83 18.99 -15.37
N PRO A 155 -14.53 19.37 -15.44
CA PRO A 155 -13.62 19.11 -14.35
C PRO A 155 -14.14 19.90 -13.15
N PHE A 156 -14.18 19.23 -11.99
CA PHE A 156 -14.45 19.85 -10.70
C PHE A 156 -13.31 20.82 -10.40
N ILE A 157 -13.35 22.03 -10.98
CA ILE A 157 -12.49 23.14 -10.57
C ILE A 157 -12.90 23.47 -9.14
N SER A 158 -11.95 23.28 -8.23
CA SER A 158 -12.01 23.67 -6.84
C SER A 158 -12.61 25.06 -6.69
N GLN A 159 -13.77 25.17 -6.05
CA GLN A 159 -14.11 26.40 -5.37
C GLN A 159 -13.18 26.56 -4.17
N GLN A 160 -12.10 27.31 -4.35
CA GLN A 160 -11.47 28.04 -3.27
C GLN A 160 -12.48 29.08 -2.77
N SER A 161 -13.01 28.86 -1.57
CA SER A 161 -13.70 29.92 -0.81
C SER A 161 -12.66 30.73 -0.03
N PRO A 162 -12.71 32.07 -0.06
CA PRO A 162 -11.93 32.90 0.84
C PRO A 162 -12.65 32.98 2.19
N LYS A 163 -11.93 32.67 3.27
CA LYS A 163 -12.10 33.28 4.60
C LYS A 163 -10.74 33.44 5.23
#